data_AF-A0A7J2HTD5-F1
#
_entry.id   AF-A0A7J2HTD5-F1
#
_cell.length_a   1.000
_cell.length_b   1.000
_cell.length_c   1.000
_cell.angle_alpha   90.00
_cell.angle_beta   90.00
_cell.angle_gamma   90.00
#
_symmetry.space_group_name_H-M   'P 1'
#
loop_
_entity.id
_entity.type
_entity.pdbx_description
1 polymer ?
#
loop_
_entity_poly.entity_id
_entity_poly.type
_entity_poly.pdbx_seq_one_letter_code
_entity_poly.pdbx_strand_id
1 'polypeptide(L)' 'LPDGSTIRDLLRALGSYGPVDELLEERSNVKILVNGREITYLDGLETRLKDGDAVAFIPPVAGG' A
#
# COMPACT_ATOMS: atom_id res chain seq x y z
N LEU A 1 10.22 -0.22 9.55
CA LEU A 1 9.04 0.30 10.28
C LEU A 1 8.97 -0.43 11.63
N PRO A 2 8.39 0.16 12.68
CA PRO A 2 8.15 -0.55 13.93
C PRO A 2 7.27 -1.80 13.74
N ASP A 3 7.36 -2.76 14.66
CA ASP A 3 6.49 -3.93 14.66
C ASP A 3 5.01 -3.54 14.80
N GLY A 4 4.17 -4.16 13.99
CA GLY A 4 2.73 -3.91 13.97
C GLY A 4 2.31 -2.66 13.20
N SER A 5 3.22 -2.00 12.49
CA SER A 5 2.92 -0.94 11.53
C SER A 5 1.96 -1.39 10.43
N THR A 6 1.24 -0.44 9.84
CA THR A 6 0.27 -0.71 8.78
C THR A 6 0.75 -0.22 7.41
N ILE A 7 -0.03 -0.52 6.37
CA ILE A 7 0.17 0.06 5.03
C ILE A 7 0.14 1.59 5.07
N ARG A 8 -0.72 2.19 5.90
CA ARG A 8 -0.75 3.65 6.10
C ARG A 8 0.59 4.17 6.61
N ASP A 9 1.19 3.49 7.59
CA ASP A 9 2.48 3.89 8.15
C ASP A 9 3.60 3.76 7.11
N LEU A 10 3.56 2.69 6.30
CA LEU A 10 4.48 2.50 5.18
C LEU A 10 4.37 3.63 4.16
N LEU A 11 3.15 3.95 3.71
CA LEU A 11 2.92 5.05 2.76
C LEU A 11 3.39 6.39 3.33
N ARG A 12 3.10 6.69 4.60
CA ARG A 12 3.59 7.92 5.25
C ARG A 12 5.12 7.98 5.27
N ALA A 13 5.81 6.87 5.53
CA ALA A 13 7.26 6.81 5.50
C ALA A 13 7.82 7.01 4.08
N LEU A 14 7.13 6.46 3.07
CA LEU A 14 7.48 6.61 1.65
C LEU A 14 7.21 8.00 1.09
N GLY A 15 6.38 8.83 1.73
CA GLY A 15 6.09 10.20 1.28
C GLY A 15 7.31 11.11 1.18
N SER A 16 8.41 10.73 1.82
CA SER A 16 9.71 11.40 1.66
C SER A 16 10.40 11.12 0.30
N TYR A 17 9.98 10.08 -0.43
CA TYR A 17 10.56 9.64 -1.69
C TYR A 17 9.71 9.99 -2.93
N GLY A 18 8.49 10.50 -2.74
CA GLY A 18 7.61 10.90 -3.84
C GLY A 18 6.17 11.17 -3.37
N PRO A 19 5.31 11.68 -4.27
CA PRO A 19 3.92 11.97 -3.95
C PRO A 19 3.12 10.68 -3.80
N VAL A 20 3.09 10.15 -2.59
CA VAL A 20 2.29 8.96 -2.21
C VAL A 20 0.96 9.33 -1.58
N ASP A 21 0.67 10.63 -1.44
CA ASP A 21 -0.59 11.12 -0.86
C ASP A 21 -1.80 10.60 -1.66
N GLU A 22 -1.66 10.48 -2.98
CA GLU A 22 -2.68 9.89 -3.86
C GLU A 22 -2.93 8.40 -3.57
N LEU A 23 -1.99 7.67 -2.96
CA LEU A 23 -2.16 6.26 -2.55
C LEU A 23 -2.89 6.13 -1.20
N LEU A 24 -2.92 7.21 -0.40
CA LEU A 24 -3.70 7.27 0.84
C LEU A 24 -5.18 7.54 0.58
N GLU A 25 -5.52 8.02 -0.62
CA GLU A 25 -6.90 8.22 -1.03
C GLU A 25 -7.55 6.90 -1.46
N GLU A 26 -8.75 6.63 -0.96
CA GLU A 26 -9.55 5.44 -1.34
C GLU A 26 -9.90 5.40 -2.84
N ARG A 27 -9.70 6.51 -3.57
CA ARG A 27 -9.95 6.66 -5.00
C ARG A 27 -8.71 6.41 -5.86
N SER A 28 -7.58 6.01 -5.26
CA SER A 28 -6.39 5.68 -6.02
C SER A 28 -6.69 4.54 -7.00
N ASN A 29 -6.32 4.74 -8.27
CA ASN A 29 -6.41 3.68 -9.27
C ASN A 29 -5.24 2.69 -9.18
N VAL A 30 -4.33 2.89 -8.22
CA VAL A 30 -3.21 2.00 -7.94
C VAL A 30 -3.66 0.92 -6.97
N LYS A 31 -3.42 -0.34 -7.31
CA LYS A 31 -3.68 -1.47 -6.41
C LYS A 31 -2.48 -1.70 -5.51
N ILE A 32 -2.75 -1.92 -4.23
CA ILE A 32 -1.73 -2.26 -3.24
C ILE A 32 -1.94 -3.70 -2.81
N LEU A 33 -0.88 -4.50 -2.90
CA LEU A 33 -0.90 -5.92 -2.54
C LEU A 33 0.12 -6.19 -1.43
N VAL A 34 -0.27 -7.04 -0.47
CA VAL A 34 0.62 -7.63 0.54
C VAL A 34 0.72 -9.11 0.27
N ASN A 35 1.92 -9.60 0.00
CA ASN A 35 2.20 -11.00 -0.35
C ASN A 35 1.27 -11.54 -1.47
N GLY A 36 1.01 -10.70 -2.48
CA GLY A 36 0.15 -11.04 -3.62
C GLY A 36 -1.36 -10.93 -3.37
N ARG A 37 -1.80 -10.50 -2.18
CA ARG A 37 -3.22 -10.26 -1.88
C ARG A 37 -3.51 -8.77 -1.79
N GLU A 38 -4.52 -8.30 -2.53
CA GLU A 38 -4.92 -6.89 -2.54
C GLU A 38 -5.48 -6.47 -1.17
N ILE A 39 -5.05 -5.31 -0.68
CA ILE A 39 -5.39 -4.82 0.68
C ILE A 39 -6.87 -4.51 0.84
N THR A 40 -7.58 -4.25 -0.25
CA THR A 40 -9.04 -4.03 -0.29
C THR A 40 -9.82 -5.28 0.13
N TYR A 41 -9.22 -6.47 0.03
CA TYR A 41 -9.76 -7.74 0.55
C TYR A 41 -9.16 -8.14 1.91
N LEU A 42 -8.41 -7.23 2.54
CA LEU A 42 -7.86 -7.32 3.89
C LEU A 42 -8.47 -6.17 4.73
N ASP A 43 -7.65 -5.47 5.52
CA ASP A 43 -8.07 -4.33 6.34
C ASP A 43 -7.76 -2.98 5.67
N GLY A 44 -7.63 -2.96 4.34
CA GLY A 44 -7.29 -1.75 3.58
C GLY A 44 -5.96 -1.15 4.04
N LEU A 45 -5.93 0.18 4.22
CA LEU A 45 -4.75 0.90 4.72
C LEU A 45 -4.35 0.50 6.15
N GLU A 46 -5.25 -0.10 6.92
CA GLU A 46 -4.98 -0.59 8.27
C GLU A 46 -4.43 -2.03 8.28
N THR A 47 -4.21 -2.63 7.10
CA THR A 47 -3.55 -3.94 6.99
C THR A 47 -2.19 -3.90 7.68
N ARG A 48 -2.02 -4.74 8.71
CA ARG A 48 -0.78 -4.84 9.48
C ARG A 48 0.29 -5.56 8.67
N LEU A 49 1.49 -4.98 8.68
CA LEU A 49 2.69 -5.56 8.09
C LEU A 49 3.50 -6.31 9.15
N LYS A 50 4.15 -7.38 8.71
CA LYS A 50 5.13 -8.14 9.48
C LYS A 50 6.48 -8.08 8.80
N ASP A 51 7.53 -8.34 9.57
CA ASP A 51 8.87 -8.45 9.01
C ASP A 51 8.92 -9.53 7.92
N GLY A 52 9.56 -9.22 6.79
CA GLY A 52 9.61 -10.06 5.61
C GLY A 52 8.39 -9.98 4.66
N ASP A 53 7.33 -9.24 5.00
CA ASP A 53 6.20 -9.05 4.07
C ASP A 53 6.63 -8.26 2.82
N ALA A 54 6.18 -8.73 1.66
CA ALA A 54 6.40 -8.05 0.39
C ALA A 54 5.17 -7.20 0.02
N VAL A 55 5.39 -5.90 -0.19
CA VAL A 55 4.35 -4.96 -0.64
C VAL A 55 4.57 -4.58 -2.10
N ALA A 56 3.54 -4.70 -2.92
CA ALA A 56 3.58 -4.32 -4.33
C ALA A 56 2.54 -3.24 -4.64
N PHE A 57 2.96 -2.25 -5.43
CA PHE A 57 2.11 -1.18 -5.95
C PHE A 57 1.94 -1.39 -7.46
N ILE A 58 0.71 -1.64 -7.89
CA ILE A 58 0.39 -1.94 -9.29
C ILE A 58 -0.37 -0.74 -9.86
N PRO A 59 0.23 0.06 -10.75
CA PRO A 59 -0.45 1.19 -11.36
C PRO A 59 -1.65 0.71 -12.19
N PRO A 60 -2.65 1.58 -12.44
CA PRO A 60 -3.74 1.23 -13.32
C PRO A 60 -3.19 0.84 -14.69
N VAL A 61 -3.54 -0.36 -15.14
CA VAL A 61 -3.24 -0.80 -16.50
C VAL A 61 -4.23 -0.14 -17.45
N ALA A 62 -3.78 0.87 -18.19
CA ALA A 62 -4.46 1.32 -19.41
C ALA A 62 -4.17 0.28 -20.50
N GLY A 63 -4.96 -0.79 -20.53
CA GLY A 63 -4.98 -1.73 -21.66
C GLY A 63 -5.58 -1.03 -22.88
N GLY A 64 -4.88 -1.11 -24.02
CA GLY A 64 -5.35 -0.58 -25.30
C GLY A 64 -6.55 -1.33 -25.87
#